data_AF-A0A7X7EEV2-F1
#
_entry.id   AF-A0A7X7EEV2-F1
#
_cell.length_a   1.000
_cell.length_b   1.000
_cell.length_c   1.000
_cell.angle_alpha   90.00
_cell.angle_beta   90.00
_cell.angle_gamma   90.00
#
_symmetry.space_group_name_H-M   'P 1'
#
loop_
_entity.id
_entity.type
_entity.pdbx_description
1 polymer ?
#
loop_
_entity_poly.entity_id
_entity_poly.type
_entity_poly.pdbx_seq_one_letter_code
_entity_poly.pdbx_strand_id
1 'polypeptide(L)'
;MKRTRILLMISLLLVFGMAFLAASPTAEKQYAALQTSDITTTSLEDLRKSIDTLKDAVVREQDEAYKNLSQARAKGDRTAYLEAWESLDRLAGYRMTSAQTDALLQKILAFDEPKRSEYAAWLYQTSAYYKPSLTLDFSAEGDTYRYSYRQQIKREPGSELTLPDNSQIRLNSAHLGVLAGWGLTPDEVTYQPGETITMSYTDQTLYAIYQSGVRFVDDLNKTDVFFEEGKVEVPTPAASDASAIFAGWYDRTTGKLITDPSSYTAEGKGAYFEALWKRLAIEDFTVLYYDQAKLPTNTQIGIGFSYTNTGNVNLAGLKATLSSESEYVRMLKGDLQLGRLSAGLSSTNNSRFATKSKQAVRGEANTFRFIVSDSAPAGSVIPFKLTITNDRGDSWTHAFELTVR
;
A
#
# COMPACT_ATOMS: atom_id res chain seq x y z
N MET A 1 88.88 -30.50 -20.00
CA MET A 1 87.56 -30.56 -20.67
C MET A 1 86.61 -29.60 -19.97
N LYS A 2 85.92 -28.75 -20.76
CA LYS A 2 84.59 -28.13 -20.54
C LYS A 2 84.43 -27.21 -19.31
N ARG A 3 84.44 -25.88 -19.46
CA ARG A 3 83.43 -24.95 -20.07
C ARG A 3 82.18 -24.71 -19.20
N THR A 4 82.12 -23.48 -18.66
CA THR A 4 80.97 -22.55 -18.64
C THR A 4 79.60 -23.06 -18.20
N ARG A 5 79.06 -22.48 -17.11
CA ARG A 5 77.78 -21.73 -17.08
C ARG A 5 77.48 -21.24 -15.65
N ILE A 6 77.99 -20.04 -15.33
CA ILE A 6 77.44 -19.14 -14.33
C ILE A 6 76.82 -18.00 -15.15
N LEU A 7 75.50 -18.06 -15.35
CA LEU A 7 74.64 -16.98 -15.85
C LEU A 7 73.22 -17.56 -15.95
N LEU A 8 72.24 -16.77 -15.51
CA LEU A 8 70.79 -17.03 -15.47
C LEU A 8 70.24 -17.86 -14.29
N MET A 9 70.14 -17.21 -13.13
CA MET A 9 68.89 -17.25 -12.35
C MET A 9 68.60 -15.89 -11.69
N ILE A 10 68.81 -14.82 -12.48
CA ILE A 10 68.40 -13.43 -12.20
C ILE A 10 67.26 -13.02 -13.17
N SER A 11 66.65 -13.97 -13.89
CA SER A 11 65.82 -13.65 -15.05
C SER A 11 64.64 -14.60 -15.28
N LEU A 12 64.05 -15.18 -14.23
CA LEU A 12 62.81 -15.95 -14.38
C LEU A 12 61.89 -15.90 -13.15
N LEU A 13 61.51 -14.69 -12.74
CA LEU A 13 60.24 -14.40 -12.06
C LEU A 13 59.82 -12.94 -12.35
N LEU A 14 60.17 -12.49 -13.55
CA LEU A 14 59.60 -11.36 -14.26
C LEU A 14 59.03 -11.96 -15.54
N VAL A 15 57.78 -11.62 -15.87
CA VAL A 15 57.01 -12.05 -17.06
C VAL A 15 56.22 -13.35 -16.89
N PHE A 16 55.08 -13.26 -16.20
CA PHE A 16 53.79 -13.71 -16.73
C PHE A 16 52.70 -12.79 -16.15
N GLY A 17 52.19 -11.89 -16.98
CA GLY A 17 51.03 -11.05 -16.63
C GLY A 17 51.25 -9.54 -16.57
N MET A 18 52.18 -8.94 -17.34
CA MET A 18 52.03 -7.52 -17.70
C MET A 18 50.95 -7.40 -18.78
N ALA A 19 49.70 -7.54 -18.37
CA ALA A 19 48.66 -6.74 -18.98
C ALA A 19 48.95 -5.31 -18.52
N PHE A 20 49.12 -4.37 -19.45
CA PHE A 20 48.89 -2.96 -19.17
C PHE A 20 47.39 -2.80 -18.83
N LEU A 21 46.98 -3.28 -17.66
CA LEU A 21 45.90 -2.68 -16.92
C LEU A 21 46.51 -1.37 -16.45
N ALA A 22 46.10 -0.24 -17.05
CA ALA A 22 46.31 1.03 -16.37
C ALA A 22 45.74 0.83 -14.96
N ALA A 23 46.62 0.69 -13.97
CA ALA A 23 46.22 0.36 -12.62
C ALA A 23 45.27 1.46 -12.19
N SER A 24 43.97 1.11 -12.13
CA SER A 24 42.97 2.07 -11.67
C SER A 24 43.45 2.58 -10.32
N PRO A 25 43.44 3.89 -10.06
CA PRO A 25 44.00 4.41 -8.82
C PRO A 25 43.31 3.75 -7.62
N THR A 26 44.09 3.44 -6.58
CA THR A 26 43.59 2.77 -5.39
C THR A 26 42.55 3.62 -4.67
N ALA A 27 41.66 2.99 -3.90
CA ALA A 27 40.65 3.66 -3.08
C ALA A 27 41.29 4.69 -2.15
N GLU A 28 42.47 4.40 -1.58
CA GLU A 28 43.24 5.32 -0.75
C GLU A 28 43.66 6.60 -1.52
N LYS A 29 44.16 6.46 -2.75
CA LYS A 29 44.54 7.62 -3.58
C LYS A 29 43.32 8.45 -3.96
N GLN A 30 42.22 7.80 -4.33
CA GLN A 30 40.97 8.48 -4.65
C GLN A 30 40.40 9.21 -3.43
N TYR A 31 40.47 8.58 -2.25
CA TYR A 31 40.03 9.17 -1.00
C TYR A 31 40.88 10.39 -0.62
N ALA A 32 42.21 10.27 -0.69
CA ALA A 32 43.12 11.39 -0.42
C ALA A 32 42.86 12.57 -1.38
N ALA A 33 42.67 12.29 -2.68
CA ALA A 33 42.33 13.31 -3.67
C ALA A 33 41.00 14.01 -3.31
N LEU A 34 39.96 13.24 -2.95
CA LEU A 34 38.67 13.79 -2.53
C LEU A 34 38.78 14.66 -1.26
N GLN A 35 39.63 14.26 -0.29
CA GLN A 35 39.85 15.06 0.93
C GLN A 35 40.55 16.39 0.65
N THR A 36 41.44 16.43 -0.35
CA THR A 36 42.11 17.67 -0.77
C THR A 36 41.32 18.50 -1.78
N SER A 37 40.24 17.95 -2.32
CA SER A 37 39.41 18.62 -3.33
C SER A 37 38.59 19.72 -2.67
N ASP A 38 38.65 20.92 -3.22
CA ASP A 38 37.80 22.01 -2.76
C ASP A 38 36.37 21.82 -3.29
N ILE A 39 35.50 21.32 -2.42
CA ILE A 39 34.09 21.05 -2.72
C ILE A 39 33.36 22.33 -3.11
N THR A 40 33.83 23.51 -2.69
CA THR A 40 33.15 24.79 -2.96
C THR A 40 33.42 25.30 -4.38
N THR A 41 34.61 25.07 -4.94
CA THR A 41 35.00 25.56 -6.27
C THR A 41 34.84 24.52 -7.38
N THR A 42 34.91 23.22 -7.05
CA THR A 42 34.74 22.14 -8.04
C THR A 42 33.29 22.03 -8.53
N SER A 43 33.08 21.68 -9.80
CA SER A 43 31.74 21.44 -10.33
C SER A 43 31.08 20.22 -9.67
N LEU A 44 29.76 20.22 -9.52
CA LEU A 44 29.04 19.11 -8.90
C LEU A 44 29.13 17.81 -9.72
N GLU A 45 29.23 17.93 -11.04
CA GLU A 45 29.40 16.79 -11.95
C GLU A 45 30.78 16.13 -11.78
N ASP A 46 31.84 16.93 -11.67
CA ASP A 46 33.20 16.41 -11.42
C ASP A 46 33.31 15.78 -10.02
N LEU A 47 32.69 16.41 -9.02
CA LEU A 47 32.60 15.86 -7.66
C LEU A 47 31.85 14.52 -7.65
N ARG A 48 30.71 14.45 -8.32
CA ARG A 48 29.95 13.20 -8.49
C ARG A 48 30.81 12.11 -9.10
N LYS A 49 31.47 12.40 -10.22
CA LYS A 49 32.35 11.43 -10.90
C LYS A 49 33.51 10.98 -10.02
N SER A 50 34.13 11.88 -9.26
CA SER A 50 35.22 11.56 -8.33
C SER A 50 34.73 10.65 -7.20
N ILE A 51 33.57 10.94 -6.62
CA ILE A 51 32.97 10.15 -5.54
C ILE A 51 32.53 8.77 -6.05
N ASP A 52 31.90 8.70 -7.23
CA ASP A 52 31.51 7.43 -7.85
C ASP A 52 32.76 6.57 -8.16
N THR A 53 33.84 7.20 -8.65
CA THR A 53 35.13 6.51 -8.88
C THR A 53 35.74 5.97 -7.58
N LEU A 54 35.67 6.73 -6.48
CA LEU A 54 36.09 6.26 -5.17
C LEU A 54 35.25 5.06 -4.72
N LYS A 55 33.92 5.15 -4.86
CA LYS A 55 33.00 4.06 -4.47
C LYS A 55 33.30 2.78 -5.23
N ASP A 56 33.48 2.86 -6.55
CA ASP A 56 33.84 1.71 -7.38
C ASP A 56 35.19 1.11 -7.00
N ALA A 57 36.17 1.95 -6.67
CA ALA A 57 37.48 1.49 -6.18
C ALA A 57 37.36 0.78 -4.83
N VAL A 58 36.57 1.30 -3.90
CA VAL A 58 36.30 0.68 -2.59
C VAL A 58 35.64 -0.68 -2.76
N VAL A 59 34.58 -0.79 -3.57
CA VAL A 59 33.87 -2.05 -3.81
C VAL A 59 34.82 -3.11 -4.39
N ARG A 60 35.60 -2.74 -5.41
CA ARG A 60 36.57 -3.64 -6.03
C ARG A 60 37.64 -4.12 -5.04
N GLU A 61 38.21 -3.22 -4.25
CA GLU A 61 39.24 -3.57 -3.25
C GLU A 61 38.65 -4.38 -2.08
N GLN A 62 37.38 -4.14 -1.71
CA GLN A 62 36.68 -4.95 -0.72
C GLN A 62 36.47 -6.38 -1.22
N ASP A 63 36.03 -6.57 -2.47
CA ASP A 63 35.87 -7.89 -3.09
C ASP A 63 37.20 -8.65 -3.12
N GLU A 64 38.30 -7.96 -3.46
CA GLU A 64 39.63 -8.54 -3.43
C GLU A 64 40.06 -8.91 -2.01
N ALA A 65 39.83 -8.05 -1.02
CA ALA A 65 40.13 -8.34 0.38
C ALA A 65 39.32 -9.52 0.92
N TYR A 66 38.04 -9.65 0.58
CA TYR A 66 37.22 -10.81 0.94
C TYR A 66 37.74 -12.10 0.30
N LYS A 67 38.15 -12.05 -0.98
CA LYS A 67 38.78 -13.18 -1.66
C LYS A 67 40.09 -13.59 -0.98
N ASN A 68 40.92 -12.62 -0.60
CA ASN A 68 42.18 -12.87 0.11
C ASN A 68 41.94 -13.47 1.49
N LEU A 69 40.93 -12.99 2.23
CA LEU A 69 40.53 -13.53 3.53
C LEU A 69 40.09 -15.00 3.43
N SER A 70 39.27 -15.32 2.42
CA SER A 70 38.85 -16.71 2.13
C SER A 70 40.05 -17.62 1.81
N GLN A 71 40.98 -17.16 0.96
CA GLN A 71 42.16 -17.91 0.58
C GLN A 71 43.13 -18.12 1.75
N ALA A 72 43.37 -17.07 2.56
CA ALA A 72 44.21 -17.14 3.75
C ALA A 72 43.65 -18.14 4.76
N ARG A 73 42.32 -18.11 4.98
CA ARG A 73 41.62 -19.08 5.84
C ARG A 73 41.78 -20.52 5.33
N ALA A 74 41.65 -20.75 4.02
CA ALA A 74 41.81 -22.08 3.43
C ALA A 74 43.25 -22.62 3.56
N LYS A 75 44.25 -21.73 3.52
CA LYS A 75 45.67 -22.09 3.64
C LYS A 75 46.19 -22.11 5.08
N GLY A 76 45.40 -21.68 6.06
CA GLY A 76 45.85 -21.51 7.44
C GLY A 76 46.87 -20.39 7.64
N ASP A 77 46.94 -19.43 6.71
CA ASP A 77 47.88 -18.30 6.77
C ASP A 77 47.30 -17.18 7.63
N ARG A 78 47.78 -17.11 8.88
CA ARG A 78 47.32 -16.11 9.85
C ARG A 78 47.74 -14.68 9.47
N THR A 79 48.91 -14.51 8.87
CA THR A 79 49.42 -13.17 8.52
C THR A 79 48.61 -12.58 7.39
N ALA A 80 48.42 -13.34 6.30
CA ALA A 80 47.60 -12.91 5.17
C ALA A 80 46.13 -12.66 5.56
N TYR A 81 45.62 -13.41 6.55
CA TYR A 81 44.28 -13.19 7.09
C TYR A 81 44.15 -11.83 7.80
N LEU A 82 45.13 -11.49 8.66
CA LEU A 82 45.14 -10.22 9.38
C LEU A 82 45.30 -9.03 8.42
N GLU A 83 46.21 -9.13 7.43
CA GLU A 83 46.40 -8.09 6.41
C GLU A 83 45.12 -7.83 5.60
N ALA A 84 44.41 -8.90 5.19
CA ALA A 84 43.14 -8.78 4.48
C ALA A 84 42.06 -8.12 5.34
N TRP A 85 42.04 -8.42 6.65
CA TRP A 85 41.09 -7.83 7.58
C TRP A 85 41.39 -6.34 7.84
N GLU A 86 42.65 -5.97 8.04
CA GLU A 86 43.09 -4.56 8.16
C GLU A 86 42.79 -3.76 6.88
N SER A 87 42.85 -4.39 5.71
CA SER A 87 42.41 -3.77 4.46
C SER A 87 40.92 -3.44 4.48
N LEU A 88 40.08 -4.39 4.90
CA LEU A 88 38.62 -4.16 5.02
C LEU A 88 38.29 -3.03 6.01
N ASP A 89 38.98 -2.99 7.16
CA ASP A 89 38.78 -1.94 8.17
C ASP A 89 39.14 -0.55 7.63
N ARG A 90 40.28 -0.43 6.91
CA ARG A 90 40.66 0.83 6.24
C ARG A 90 39.65 1.25 5.18
N LEU A 91 39.23 0.31 4.32
CA LEU A 91 38.25 0.57 3.27
C LEU A 91 36.90 1.05 3.82
N ALA A 92 36.49 0.58 5.01
CA ALA A 92 35.29 1.07 5.69
C ALA A 92 35.37 2.56 6.09
N GLY A 93 36.58 3.09 6.25
CA GLY A 93 36.85 4.51 6.50
C GLY A 93 36.80 5.39 5.26
N TYR A 94 36.92 4.82 4.05
CA TYR A 94 36.94 5.57 2.79
C TYR A 94 35.53 5.92 2.31
N ARG A 95 34.90 6.85 3.03
CA ARG A 95 33.55 7.33 2.75
C ARG A 95 33.46 8.84 2.90
N MET A 96 32.47 9.42 2.24
CA MET A 96 32.14 10.84 2.39
C MET A 96 31.84 11.17 3.85
N THR A 97 32.34 12.29 4.36
CA THR A 97 32.04 12.76 5.72
C THR A 97 30.70 13.51 5.77
N SER A 98 30.19 13.76 6.99
CA SER A 98 28.99 14.59 7.18
C SER A 98 29.20 15.99 6.61
N ALA A 99 30.34 16.65 6.90
CA ALA A 99 30.62 17.99 6.42
C ALA A 99 30.68 18.07 4.87
N GLN A 100 31.24 17.06 4.22
CA GLN A 100 31.25 16.97 2.75
C GLN A 100 29.84 16.76 2.20
N THR A 101 29.02 15.95 2.88
CA THR A 101 27.62 15.73 2.54
C THR A 101 26.81 17.03 2.61
N ASP A 102 26.96 17.79 3.69
CA ASP A 102 26.24 19.04 3.92
C ASP A 102 26.63 20.10 2.88
N ALA A 103 27.92 20.22 2.55
CA ALA A 103 28.41 21.13 1.52
C ALA A 103 27.88 20.77 0.12
N LEU A 104 27.83 19.48 -0.21
CA LEU A 104 27.24 19.00 -1.46
C LEU A 104 25.73 19.26 -1.50
N LEU A 105 25.02 19.02 -0.39
CA LEU A 105 23.58 19.31 -0.30
C LEU A 105 23.30 20.80 -0.54
N GLN A 106 24.05 21.70 0.07
CA GLN A 106 23.91 23.15 -0.17
C GLN A 106 24.09 23.52 -1.65
N LYS A 107 25.07 22.91 -2.33
CA LYS A 107 25.23 23.08 -3.78
C LYS A 107 24.04 22.55 -4.57
N ILE A 108 23.55 21.35 -4.21
CA ILE A 108 22.42 20.71 -4.88
C ILE A 108 21.17 21.59 -4.79
N LEU A 109 20.89 22.16 -3.61
CA LEU A 109 19.72 23.00 -3.37
C LEU A 109 19.71 24.28 -4.23
N ALA A 110 20.86 24.73 -4.73
CA ALA A 110 20.97 25.91 -5.60
C ALA A 110 20.63 25.63 -7.08
N PHE A 111 20.54 24.37 -7.50
CA PHE A 111 20.14 24.02 -8.87
C PHE A 111 18.63 24.11 -9.05
N ASP A 112 18.16 24.34 -10.27
CA ASP A 112 16.74 24.17 -10.62
C ASP A 112 16.41 22.70 -10.96
N GLU A 113 15.12 22.40 -11.01
CA GLU A 113 14.65 21.10 -11.51
C GLU A 113 14.94 20.93 -13.00
N PRO A 114 15.26 19.71 -13.49
CA PRO A 114 15.28 18.44 -12.77
C PRO A 114 16.64 18.09 -12.11
N LYS A 115 17.67 18.94 -12.28
CA LYS A 115 19.03 18.65 -11.80
C LYS A 115 19.08 18.53 -10.28
N ARG A 116 18.32 19.37 -9.57
CA ARG A 116 18.19 19.30 -8.11
C ARG A 116 17.73 17.91 -7.66
N SER A 117 16.63 17.41 -8.22
CA SER A 117 16.14 16.05 -7.92
C SER A 117 17.16 14.96 -8.26
N GLU A 118 17.81 15.03 -9.43
CA GLU A 118 18.79 14.02 -9.85
C GLU A 118 19.99 13.94 -8.89
N TYR A 119 20.59 15.07 -8.56
CA TYR A 119 21.74 15.08 -7.67
C TYR A 119 21.36 14.78 -6.22
N ALA A 120 20.16 15.17 -5.77
CA ALA A 120 19.66 14.80 -4.45
C ALA A 120 19.44 13.28 -4.34
N ALA A 121 18.83 12.65 -5.35
CA ALA A 121 18.68 11.20 -5.43
C ALA A 121 20.04 10.49 -5.39
N TRP A 122 21.01 10.97 -6.17
CA TRP A 122 22.37 10.46 -6.14
C TRP A 122 23.03 10.60 -4.75
N LEU A 123 22.94 11.79 -4.12
CA LEU A 123 23.52 12.00 -2.80
C LEU A 123 22.85 11.11 -1.74
N TYR A 124 21.55 10.85 -1.90
CA TYR A 124 20.78 9.98 -1.00
C TYR A 124 21.26 8.52 -1.09
N GLN A 125 21.65 8.05 -2.27
CA GLN A 125 22.18 6.70 -2.46
C GLN A 125 23.66 6.57 -2.06
N THR A 126 24.41 7.67 -2.14
CA THR A 126 25.87 7.66 -1.98
C THR A 126 26.34 8.05 -0.58
N SER A 127 25.64 8.98 0.09
CA SER A 127 25.99 9.39 1.45
C SER A 127 25.20 8.63 2.51
N ALA A 128 25.90 8.16 3.55
CA ALA A 128 25.27 7.61 4.75
C ALA A 128 24.61 8.69 5.63
N TYR A 129 24.98 9.97 5.44
CA TYR A 129 24.55 11.09 6.28
C TYR A 129 23.36 11.86 5.69
N TYR A 130 23.11 11.76 4.38
CA TYR A 130 21.96 12.41 3.77
C TYR A 130 20.75 11.47 3.72
N LYS A 131 19.84 11.66 4.66
CA LYS A 131 18.57 10.92 4.80
C LYS A 131 17.48 11.90 5.24
N PRO A 132 16.96 12.75 4.33
CA PRO A 132 15.95 13.73 4.68
C PRO A 132 14.71 13.03 5.24
N SER A 133 14.07 13.69 6.19
CA SER A 133 12.92 13.16 6.88
C SER A 133 11.76 14.14 6.89
N LEU A 134 10.56 13.62 6.64
CA LEU A 134 9.32 14.32 6.82
C LEU A 134 8.73 13.89 8.16
N THR A 135 8.59 14.84 9.08
CA THR A 135 7.92 14.62 10.36
C THR A 135 6.51 15.17 10.26
N LEU A 136 5.53 14.30 10.40
CA LEU A 136 4.14 14.68 10.61
C LEU A 136 3.94 14.78 12.12
N ASP A 137 3.53 15.95 12.61
CA ASP A 137 3.43 16.21 14.04
C ASP A 137 2.10 16.86 14.41
N PHE A 138 1.60 16.49 15.57
CA PHE A 138 0.41 17.06 16.17
C PHE A 138 0.42 16.80 17.66
N SER A 139 0.10 17.83 18.44
CA SER A 139 -0.25 17.65 19.84
C SER A 139 -1.32 18.64 20.25
N ALA A 140 -2.27 18.18 21.07
CA ALA A 140 -3.30 19.02 21.63
C ALA A 140 -3.70 18.48 23.00
N GLU A 141 -3.92 19.38 23.94
CA GLU A 141 -4.37 19.04 25.29
C GLU A 141 -5.50 19.97 25.73
N GLY A 142 -6.35 19.45 26.60
CA GLY A 142 -7.41 20.16 27.28
C GLY A 142 -7.67 19.49 28.63
N ASP A 143 -8.65 19.99 29.38
CA ASP A 143 -8.89 19.57 30.76
C ASP A 143 -9.14 18.06 30.91
N THR A 144 -9.75 17.44 29.89
CA THR A 144 -10.16 16.03 29.91
C THR A 144 -9.49 15.17 28.86
N TYR A 145 -8.59 15.73 28.04
CA TYR A 145 -7.98 15.00 26.94
C TYR A 145 -6.54 15.44 26.66
N ARG A 146 -5.76 14.49 26.13
CA ARG A 146 -4.43 14.75 25.57
C ARG A 146 -4.25 13.87 24.34
N TYR A 147 -4.00 14.50 23.21
CA TYR A 147 -3.74 13.84 21.94
C TYR A 147 -2.34 14.18 21.46
N SER A 148 -1.67 13.19 20.90
CA SER A 148 -0.40 13.37 20.22
C SER A 148 -0.33 12.40 19.06
N TYR A 149 0.10 12.88 17.90
CA TYR A 149 0.41 12.08 16.75
C TYR A 149 1.74 12.54 16.19
N ARG A 150 2.68 11.59 16.06
CA ARG A 150 3.97 11.85 15.43
C ARG A 150 4.35 10.69 14.54
N GLN A 151 4.61 10.97 13.27
CA GLN A 151 5.09 10.00 12.31
C GLN A 151 6.29 10.58 11.57
N GLN A 152 7.39 9.82 11.52
CA GLN A 152 8.56 10.19 10.73
C GLN A 152 8.66 9.30 9.50
N ILE A 153 8.76 9.92 8.32
CA ILE A 153 8.89 9.25 7.04
C ILE A 153 10.27 9.58 6.48
N LYS A 154 11.00 8.55 6.07
CA LYS A 154 12.30 8.67 5.39
C LYS A 154 12.19 7.98 4.04
N ARG A 155 12.34 8.75 2.97
CA ARG A 155 12.32 8.27 1.58
C ARG A 155 13.34 9.06 0.76
N GLU A 156 13.57 8.57 -0.46
CA GLU A 156 14.37 9.30 -1.44
C GLU A 156 13.73 10.68 -1.70
N PRO A 157 14.52 11.77 -1.66
CA PRO A 157 14.00 13.10 -1.98
C PRO A 157 13.44 13.13 -3.41
N GLY A 158 12.38 13.90 -3.66
CA GLY A 158 11.72 13.91 -4.95
C GLY A 158 10.71 12.76 -5.17
N SER A 159 10.68 11.75 -4.30
CA SER A 159 9.69 10.67 -4.40
C SER A 159 8.30 11.11 -3.93
N GLU A 160 7.25 10.50 -4.49
CA GLU A 160 5.87 10.78 -4.08
C GLU A 160 5.52 10.12 -2.74
N LEU A 161 4.74 10.85 -1.92
CA LEU A 161 4.14 10.35 -0.69
C LEU A 161 2.73 10.93 -0.52
N THR A 162 1.78 10.09 -0.11
CA THR A 162 0.42 10.51 0.22
C THR A 162 0.32 10.82 1.70
N LEU A 163 -0.11 12.04 2.03
CA LEU A 163 -0.31 12.48 3.41
C LEU A 163 -1.50 11.77 4.05
N PRO A 164 -1.50 11.58 5.38
CA PRO A 164 -2.65 11.01 6.04
C PRO A 164 -3.89 11.90 5.96
N ASP A 165 -5.05 11.25 5.96
CA ASP A 165 -6.38 11.88 5.98
C ASP A 165 -7.15 11.53 7.27
N ASN A 166 -8.41 11.96 7.33
CA ASN A 166 -9.33 11.68 8.45
C ASN A 166 -9.59 10.18 8.68
N SER A 167 -9.39 9.33 7.66
CA SER A 167 -9.59 7.88 7.80
C SER A 167 -8.43 7.22 8.57
N GLN A 168 -7.22 7.81 8.48
CA GLN A 168 -5.98 7.33 9.06
C GLN A 168 -5.67 7.96 10.43
N ILE A 169 -5.95 9.26 10.60
CA ILE A 169 -5.77 9.96 11.88
C ILE A 169 -7.12 10.17 12.55
N ARG A 170 -7.41 9.34 13.55
CA ARG A 170 -8.70 9.33 14.25
C ARG A 170 -8.54 9.88 15.65
N LEU A 171 -8.67 11.20 15.75
CA LEU A 171 -8.77 11.89 17.03
C LEU A 171 -10.21 12.35 17.26
N ASN A 172 -10.59 12.53 18.52
CA ASN A 172 -11.98 12.85 18.86
C ASN A 172 -12.40 14.19 18.24
N SER A 173 -13.35 14.15 17.30
CA SER A 173 -13.84 15.29 16.54
C SER A 173 -14.55 16.33 17.41
N ALA A 174 -15.19 15.91 18.51
CA ALA A 174 -15.81 16.85 19.45
C ALA A 174 -14.76 17.68 20.21
N HIS A 175 -13.54 17.18 20.39
CA HIS A 175 -12.46 17.93 21.05
C HIS A 175 -11.61 18.77 20.09
N LEU A 176 -11.38 18.28 18.88
CA LEU A 176 -10.44 18.90 17.94
C LEU A 176 -11.08 19.51 16.71
N GLY A 177 -12.29 19.08 16.33
CA GLY A 177 -12.91 19.41 15.05
C GLY A 177 -12.53 18.40 13.97
N VAL A 178 -12.44 18.87 12.72
CA VAL A 178 -12.12 18.05 11.54
C VAL A 178 -10.71 18.39 11.06
N LEU A 179 -9.95 17.39 10.59
CA LEU A 179 -8.64 17.65 9.97
C LEU A 179 -8.85 18.49 8.71
N ALA A 180 -8.36 19.73 8.75
CA ALA A 180 -8.38 20.68 7.66
C ALA A 180 -7.23 20.42 6.67
N GLY A 181 -6.09 19.93 7.17
CA GLY A 181 -4.93 19.59 6.35
C GLY A 181 -3.61 19.60 7.12
N TRP A 182 -2.54 19.81 6.38
CA TRP A 182 -1.16 19.82 6.88
C TRP A 182 -0.49 21.14 6.55
N GLY A 183 0.13 21.76 7.55
CA GLY A 183 0.81 23.06 7.40
C GLY A 183 2.30 22.98 7.65
N LEU A 184 3.09 23.80 6.95
CA LEU A 184 4.49 24.07 7.33
C LEU A 184 4.58 24.83 8.66
N THR A 185 3.52 25.55 8.99
CA THR A 185 3.29 26.20 10.27
C THR A 185 2.03 25.59 10.92
N PRO A 186 1.85 25.71 12.25
CA PRO A 186 0.67 25.18 12.92
C PRO A 186 -0.66 25.88 12.56
N ASP A 187 -0.62 27.04 11.92
CA ASP A 187 -1.79 27.92 11.75
C ASP A 187 -2.31 27.99 10.30
N GLU A 188 -1.50 27.56 9.32
CA GLU A 188 -1.83 27.69 7.90
C GLU A 188 -1.79 26.34 7.17
N VAL A 189 -2.92 25.97 6.56
CA VAL A 189 -3.01 24.76 5.74
C VAL A 189 -2.23 24.96 4.45
N THR A 190 -1.18 24.15 4.27
CA THR A 190 -0.38 24.11 3.04
C THR A 190 -0.84 22.99 2.10
N TYR A 191 -1.21 21.84 2.67
CA TYR A 191 -1.61 20.64 1.93
C TYR A 191 -2.94 20.09 2.44
N GLN A 192 -3.76 19.58 1.54
CA GLN A 192 -5.04 18.96 1.87
C GLN A 192 -4.84 17.57 2.53
N PRO A 193 -5.80 17.10 3.33
CA PRO A 193 -5.80 15.73 3.83
C PRO A 193 -5.79 14.73 2.66
N GLY A 194 -4.92 13.72 2.71
CA GLY A 194 -4.82 12.74 1.62
C GLY A 194 -4.07 13.22 0.39
N GLU A 195 -3.53 14.45 0.38
CA GLU A 195 -2.78 14.97 -0.77
C GLU A 195 -1.48 14.20 -1.00
N THR A 196 -1.17 13.92 -2.27
CA THR A 196 0.13 13.37 -2.66
C THR A 196 1.11 14.51 -2.89
N ILE A 197 2.17 14.56 -2.09
CA ILE A 197 3.24 15.55 -2.15
C ILE A 197 4.57 14.89 -2.54
N THR A 198 5.53 15.73 -2.91
CA THR A 198 6.90 15.31 -3.18
C THR A 198 7.73 15.38 -1.88
N MET A 199 8.52 14.34 -1.62
CA MET A 199 9.44 14.29 -0.49
C MET A 199 10.45 15.44 -0.57
N SER A 200 10.59 16.19 0.52
CA SER A 200 11.50 17.32 0.63
C SER A 200 12.97 16.91 0.50
N TYR A 201 13.78 17.86 0.03
CA TYR A 201 15.24 17.73 -0.04
C TYR A 201 15.93 17.91 1.32
N THR A 202 15.24 18.46 2.30
CA THR A 202 15.75 18.67 3.66
C THR A 202 14.76 18.11 4.67
N ASP A 203 15.17 18.00 5.92
CA ASP A 203 14.24 17.71 6.99
C ASP A 203 13.12 18.75 7.00
N GLN A 204 11.88 18.26 7.09
CA GLN A 204 10.67 19.07 7.06
C GLN A 204 9.71 18.56 8.12
N THR A 205 8.99 19.48 8.77
CA THR A 205 7.91 19.14 9.68
C THR A 205 6.61 19.69 9.11
N LEU A 206 5.56 18.87 9.09
CA LEU A 206 4.21 19.28 8.80
C LEU A 206 3.35 19.10 10.04
N TYR A 207 2.59 20.13 10.37
CA TYR A 207 1.69 20.16 11.50
C TYR A 207 0.28 19.83 11.04
N ALA A 208 -0.39 18.90 11.74
CA ALA A 208 -1.80 18.65 11.45
C ALA A 208 -2.64 19.83 11.95
N ILE A 209 -3.48 20.37 11.08
CA ILE A 209 -4.33 21.53 11.38
C ILE A 209 -5.78 21.06 11.42
N TYR A 210 -6.45 21.38 12.52
CA TYR A 210 -7.85 21.06 12.72
C TYR A 210 -8.69 22.33 12.73
N GLN A 211 -9.88 22.25 12.15
CA GLN A 211 -10.85 23.34 12.13
C GLN A 211 -12.16 22.90 12.79
N SER A 212 -12.80 23.81 13.51
CA SER A 212 -14.15 23.57 14.02
C SER A 212 -15.13 23.36 12.87
N GLY A 213 -16.08 22.45 13.05
CA GLY A 213 -17.14 22.23 12.07
C GLY A 213 -17.57 20.77 11.92
N VAL A 214 -18.52 20.54 11.02
CA VAL A 214 -19.08 19.21 10.73
C VAL A 214 -18.81 18.85 9.28
N ARG A 215 -18.23 17.67 9.06
CA ARG A 215 -17.98 17.13 7.71
C ARG A 215 -18.74 15.84 7.49
N PHE A 216 -19.35 15.69 6.32
CA PHE A 216 -20.02 14.47 5.86
C PHE A 216 -19.30 13.95 4.61
N VAL A 217 -18.82 12.72 4.66
CA VAL A 217 -18.08 12.07 3.58
C VAL A 217 -18.74 10.77 3.15
N ASP A 218 -19.11 10.69 1.88
CA ASP A 218 -19.66 9.51 1.21
C ASP A 218 -18.86 9.18 -0.05
N ASP A 219 -17.99 8.19 0.07
CA ASP A 219 -17.17 7.71 -1.06
C ASP A 219 -18.00 7.12 -2.21
N LEU A 220 -19.19 6.58 -1.90
CA LEU A 220 -20.05 5.94 -2.90
C LEU A 220 -20.65 6.97 -3.84
N ASN A 221 -21.19 8.05 -3.28
CA ASN A 221 -21.84 9.12 -4.04
C ASN A 221 -20.97 10.36 -4.25
N LYS A 222 -19.68 10.29 -3.86
CA LYS A 222 -18.72 11.41 -3.94
C LYS A 222 -19.21 12.67 -3.23
N THR A 223 -19.92 12.50 -2.12
CA THR A 223 -20.32 13.62 -1.27
C THR A 223 -19.17 13.93 -0.32
N ASP A 224 -18.75 15.18 -0.27
CA ASP A 224 -17.80 15.69 0.71
C ASP A 224 -18.20 17.12 1.02
N VAL A 225 -18.92 17.31 2.13
CA VAL A 225 -19.51 18.60 2.51
C VAL A 225 -19.05 18.96 3.90
N PHE A 226 -18.57 20.19 4.05
CA PHE A 226 -18.10 20.76 5.30
C PHE A 226 -18.93 21.99 5.70
N PHE A 227 -19.25 22.09 6.98
CA PHE A 227 -19.99 23.19 7.58
C PHE A 227 -19.18 23.75 8.75
N GLU A 228 -18.83 25.05 8.71
CA GLU A 228 -17.94 25.68 9.68
C GLU A 228 -18.54 25.71 11.10
N GLU A 229 -19.79 26.14 11.29
CA GLU A 229 -20.44 26.14 12.62
C GLU A 229 -21.98 26.08 12.52
N GLY A 230 -22.63 25.72 13.63
CA GLY A 230 -24.07 25.86 13.82
C GLY A 230 -24.90 24.60 13.55
N LYS A 231 -26.20 24.80 13.33
CA LYS A 231 -27.14 23.73 12.96
C LYS A 231 -26.93 23.39 11.49
N VAL A 232 -26.46 22.18 11.21
CA VAL A 232 -26.12 21.73 9.86
C VAL A 232 -27.25 20.90 9.29
N GLU A 233 -27.50 21.04 7.99
CA GLU A 233 -28.41 20.17 7.25
C GLU A 233 -27.69 18.85 6.98
N VAL A 234 -28.29 17.74 7.40
CA VAL A 234 -27.70 16.41 7.20
C VAL A 234 -27.92 16.02 5.74
N PRO A 235 -26.85 15.79 4.94
CA PRO A 235 -27.03 15.39 3.55
C PRO A 235 -27.80 14.08 3.48
N THR A 236 -28.75 14.00 2.54
CA THR A 236 -29.47 12.75 2.26
C THR A 236 -28.75 12.04 1.12
N PRO A 237 -28.05 10.93 1.37
CA PRO A 237 -27.36 10.21 0.30
C PRO A 237 -28.38 9.57 -0.64
N ALA A 238 -28.18 9.71 -1.93
CA ALA A 238 -28.96 9.01 -2.94
C ALA A 238 -28.12 7.88 -3.53
N ALA A 239 -28.49 6.62 -3.28
CA ALA A 239 -27.86 5.50 -3.95
C ALA A 239 -28.26 5.49 -5.43
N SER A 240 -27.28 5.52 -6.34
CA SER A 240 -27.50 5.28 -7.77
C SER A 240 -27.70 3.79 -8.10
N ASP A 241 -27.35 2.90 -7.17
CA ASP A 241 -27.40 1.44 -7.29
C ASP A 241 -28.40 0.86 -6.29
N ALA A 242 -29.40 0.11 -6.79
CA ALA A 242 -30.39 -0.58 -5.97
C ALA A 242 -29.79 -1.60 -4.99
N SER A 243 -28.55 -2.03 -5.21
CA SER A 243 -27.82 -2.90 -4.28
C SER A 243 -27.31 -2.18 -3.03
N ALA A 244 -27.26 -0.83 -3.03
CA ALA A 244 -26.74 -0.04 -1.92
C ALA A 244 -27.88 0.50 -1.06
N ILE A 245 -27.85 0.16 0.23
CA ILE A 245 -28.84 0.60 1.22
C ILE A 245 -28.11 1.44 2.26
N PHE A 246 -28.53 2.70 2.39
CA PHE A 246 -27.96 3.63 3.36
C PHE A 246 -28.34 3.20 4.78
N ALA A 247 -27.35 3.12 5.66
CA ALA A 247 -27.52 2.69 7.05
C ALA A 247 -27.36 3.83 8.06
N GLY A 248 -26.94 5.01 7.61
CA GLY A 248 -26.75 6.19 8.45
C GLY A 248 -25.36 6.80 8.31
N TRP A 249 -25.21 7.98 8.90
CA TRP A 249 -23.97 8.73 9.02
C TRP A 249 -23.31 8.40 10.36
N TYR A 250 -22.05 7.97 10.34
CA TYR A 250 -21.37 7.51 11.55
C TYR A 250 -20.06 8.25 11.79
N ASP A 251 -19.93 8.84 12.97
CA ASP A 251 -18.66 9.40 13.46
C ASP A 251 -17.94 8.35 14.29
N ARG A 252 -16.82 7.85 13.76
CA ARG A 252 -16.02 6.79 14.40
C ARG A 252 -15.26 7.27 15.63
N THR A 253 -15.02 8.58 15.73
CA THR A 253 -14.20 9.18 16.78
C THR A 253 -15.01 9.46 18.04
N THR A 254 -16.32 9.71 17.88
CA THR A 254 -17.27 9.92 18.97
C THR A 254 -18.23 8.74 19.17
N GLY A 255 -18.37 7.86 18.18
CA GLY A 255 -19.31 6.74 18.18
C GLY A 255 -20.75 7.14 17.85
N LYS A 256 -20.97 8.36 17.33
CA LYS A 256 -22.32 8.89 17.08
C LYS A 256 -22.87 8.39 15.73
N LEU A 257 -24.09 7.86 15.74
CA LEU A 257 -24.81 7.39 14.56
C LEU A 257 -26.05 8.26 14.31
N ILE A 258 -26.22 8.68 13.07
CA ILE A 258 -27.33 9.48 12.56
C ILE A 258 -28.05 8.66 11.50
N THR A 259 -29.29 8.24 11.74
CA THR A 259 -30.08 7.44 10.79
C THR A 259 -31.20 8.22 10.11
N ASP A 260 -31.84 9.14 10.84
CA ASP A 260 -33.11 9.77 10.43
C ASP A 260 -33.24 11.31 10.62
N PRO A 261 -32.34 12.07 11.28
CA PRO A 261 -32.56 13.50 11.47
C PRO A 261 -32.16 14.29 10.21
N SER A 262 -33.01 15.25 9.82
CA SER A 262 -32.73 16.21 8.73
C SER A 262 -31.69 17.26 9.11
N SER A 263 -31.33 17.36 10.39
CA SER A 263 -30.37 18.35 10.87
C SER A 263 -29.57 17.84 12.06
N TYR A 264 -28.35 18.34 12.20
CA TYR A 264 -27.43 18.02 13.28
C TYR A 264 -26.90 19.30 13.94
N THR A 265 -26.54 19.23 15.21
CA THR A 265 -25.85 20.32 15.92
C THR A 265 -24.59 19.74 16.53
N ALA A 266 -23.45 20.37 16.22
CA ALA A 266 -22.15 19.92 16.70
C ALA A 266 -22.09 19.96 18.24
N GLU A 267 -21.53 18.91 18.82
CA GLU A 267 -21.13 18.89 20.23
C GLU A 267 -19.63 19.19 20.29
N GLY A 268 -19.24 20.21 21.06
CA GLY A 268 -17.84 20.64 21.12
C GLY A 268 -17.39 21.33 19.83
N LYS A 269 -16.17 21.02 19.37
CA LYS A 269 -15.55 21.65 18.19
C LYS A 269 -16.08 21.12 16.86
N GLY A 270 -16.67 19.93 16.80
CA GLY A 270 -17.08 19.40 15.51
C GLY A 270 -17.55 17.95 15.47
N ALA A 271 -17.72 17.43 14.26
CA ALA A 271 -18.03 16.03 13.98
C ALA A 271 -17.55 15.62 12.58
N TYR A 272 -17.13 14.37 12.43
CA TYR A 272 -16.73 13.81 11.14
C TYR A 272 -17.55 12.54 10.86
N PHE A 273 -18.52 12.64 9.96
CA PHE A 273 -19.43 11.56 9.63
C PHE A 273 -19.07 10.88 8.32
N GLU A 274 -18.93 9.56 8.36
CA GLU A 274 -18.80 8.71 7.18
C GLU A 274 -20.14 8.04 6.86
N ALA A 275 -20.50 7.98 5.57
CA ALA A 275 -21.70 7.27 5.14
C ALA A 275 -21.54 5.76 5.34
N LEU A 276 -22.48 5.14 6.03
CA LEU A 276 -22.56 3.69 6.18
C LEU A 276 -23.47 3.09 5.12
N TRP A 277 -22.95 2.14 4.36
CA TRP A 277 -23.62 1.46 3.28
C TRP A 277 -23.64 -0.04 3.50
N LYS A 278 -24.84 -0.62 3.51
CA LYS A 278 -25.05 -2.05 3.33
C LYS A 278 -25.12 -2.30 1.84
N ARG A 279 -24.24 -3.14 1.30
CA ARG A 279 -24.24 -3.42 -0.13
C ARG A 279 -23.76 -4.83 -0.38
N LEU A 280 -24.53 -5.59 -1.15
CA LEU A 280 -24.25 -6.99 -1.44
C LEU A 280 -24.34 -7.22 -2.96
N ALA A 281 -23.25 -7.72 -3.53
CA ALA A 281 -23.22 -8.18 -4.91
C ALA A 281 -23.39 -9.69 -4.94
N ILE A 282 -24.35 -10.19 -5.73
CA ILE A 282 -24.42 -11.60 -6.12
C ILE A 282 -23.60 -11.72 -7.40
N GLU A 283 -22.42 -12.34 -7.30
CA GLU A 283 -21.40 -12.26 -8.34
C GLU A 283 -21.50 -13.35 -9.40
N ASP A 284 -22.00 -14.52 -9.02
CA ASP A 284 -22.04 -15.68 -9.89
C ASP A 284 -23.03 -16.71 -9.36
N PHE A 285 -23.54 -17.53 -10.28
CA PHE A 285 -24.24 -18.76 -9.97
C PHE A 285 -23.60 -19.91 -10.74
N THR A 286 -23.71 -21.11 -10.20
CA THR A 286 -23.13 -22.30 -10.82
C THR A 286 -24.13 -23.43 -10.74
N VAL A 287 -24.57 -23.90 -11.91
CA VAL A 287 -25.26 -25.17 -12.04
C VAL A 287 -24.25 -26.28 -11.79
N LEU A 288 -24.49 -27.12 -10.80
CA LEU A 288 -23.57 -28.18 -10.41
C LEU A 288 -23.76 -29.38 -11.33
N TYR A 289 -22.66 -29.84 -11.91
CA TYR A 289 -22.54 -31.06 -12.75
C TYR A 289 -23.31 -31.06 -14.07
N TYR A 290 -24.05 -30.00 -14.39
CA TYR A 290 -24.80 -29.86 -15.64
C TYR A 290 -24.45 -28.56 -16.34
N ASP A 291 -24.63 -28.56 -17.66
CA ASP A 291 -24.52 -27.37 -18.48
C ASP A 291 -25.77 -26.51 -18.30
N GLN A 292 -25.58 -25.23 -17.97
CA GLN A 292 -26.65 -24.26 -17.78
C GLN A 292 -27.54 -24.06 -19.02
N ALA A 293 -26.99 -24.36 -20.22
CA ALA A 293 -27.72 -24.27 -21.48
C ALA A 293 -28.39 -25.58 -21.90
N LYS A 294 -28.22 -26.66 -21.13
CA LYS A 294 -28.72 -28.01 -21.44
C LYS A 294 -29.12 -28.75 -20.18
N LEU A 295 -30.04 -28.17 -19.41
CA LEU A 295 -30.53 -28.80 -18.19
C LEU A 295 -31.27 -30.10 -18.49
N PRO A 296 -30.99 -31.19 -17.75
CA PRO A 296 -31.77 -32.41 -17.86
C PRO A 296 -33.16 -32.24 -17.21
N THR A 297 -34.14 -32.97 -17.73
CA THR A 297 -35.46 -33.09 -17.10
C THR A 297 -35.50 -34.28 -16.13
N ASN A 298 -36.51 -34.28 -15.26
CA ASN A 298 -36.79 -35.30 -14.24
C ASN A 298 -35.56 -35.72 -13.40
N THR A 299 -34.63 -34.79 -13.21
CA THR A 299 -33.37 -34.99 -12.49
C THR A 299 -33.20 -33.87 -11.48
N GLN A 300 -32.70 -34.20 -10.29
CA GLN A 300 -32.38 -33.20 -9.28
C GLN A 300 -31.16 -32.38 -9.70
N ILE A 301 -31.33 -31.08 -9.83
CA ILE A 301 -30.29 -30.12 -10.20
C ILE A 301 -29.89 -29.30 -8.97
N GLY A 302 -28.58 -29.09 -8.81
CA GLY A 302 -28.01 -28.22 -7.77
C GLY A 302 -27.58 -26.88 -8.31
N ILE A 303 -27.86 -25.80 -7.57
CA ILE A 303 -27.30 -24.47 -7.82
C ILE A 303 -26.57 -23.99 -6.57
N GLY A 304 -25.34 -23.53 -6.76
CA GLY A 304 -24.66 -22.67 -5.79
C GLY A 304 -24.39 -21.29 -6.36
N PHE A 305 -23.93 -20.38 -5.52
CA PHE A 305 -23.67 -19.00 -5.88
C PHE A 305 -22.55 -18.40 -5.02
N SER A 306 -21.97 -17.33 -5.53
CA SER A 306 -20.99 -16.50 -4.83
C SER A 306 -21.54 -15.09 -4.62
N TYR A 307 -21.17 -14.48 -3.50
CA TYR A 307 -21.65 -13.17 -3.10
C TYR A 307 -20.59 -12.42 -2.30
N THR A 308 -20.57 -11.09 -2.45
CA THR A 308 -19.59 -10.20 -1.83
C THR A 308 -20.28 -9.04 -1.15
N ASN A 309 -19.88 -8.76 0.10
CA ASN A 309 -20.27 -7.54 0.78
C ASN A 309 -19.35 -6.41 0.30
N THR A 310 -19.86 -5.63 -0.64
CA THR A 310 -19.16 -4.48 -1.25
C THR A 310 -19.45 -3.17 -0.51
N GLY A 311 -20.21 -3.23 0.58
CA GLY A 311 -20.46 -2.11 1.48
C GLY A 311 -19.35 -1.96 2.53
N ASN A 312 -19.53 -1.01 3.43
CA ASN A 312 -18.61 -0.74 4.54
C ASN A 312 -19.21 -1.13 5.91
N VAL A 313 -20.34 -1.83 5.92
CA VAL A 313 -21.00 -2.37 7.12
C VAL A 313 -21.05 -3.89 7.06
N ASN A 314 -20.82 -4.55 8.21
CA ASN A 314 -20.99 -6.00 8.32
C ASN A 314 -22.47 -6.38 8.18
N LEU A 315 -22.75 -7.43 7.39
CA LEU A 315 -24.09 -7.97 7.24
C LEU A 315 -24.27 -9.20 8.15
N ALA A 316 -25.43 -9.31 8.79
CA ALA A 316 -25.77 -10.41 9.69
C ALA A 316 -27.13 -11.02 9.34
N GLY A 317 -27.38 -12.24 9.81
CA GLY A 317 -28.65 -12.93 9.59
C GLY A 317 -28.99 -13.19 8.12
N LEU A 318 -27.98 -13.33 7.26
CA LEU A 318 -28.15 -13.52 5.82
C LEU A 318 -28.85 -14.84 5.49
N LYS A 319 -29.85 -14.76 4.63
CA LYS A 319 -30.66 -15.87 4.11
C LYS A 319 -30.81 -15.71 2.61
N ALA A 320 -30.79 -16.81 1.86
CA ALA A 320 -30.98 -16.79 0.42
C ALA A 320 -32.17 -17.65 0.00
N THR A 321 -32.96 -17.14 -0.92
CA THR A 321 -34.13 -17.79 -1.49
C THR A 321 -34.02 -17.80 -3.01
N LEU A 322 -34.19 -18.98 -3.60
CA LEU A 322 -34.27 -19.19 -5.04
C LEU A 322 -35.72 -19.47 -5.42
N SER A 323 -36.25 -18.70 -6.36
CA SER A 323 -37.61 -18.87 -6.90
C SER A 323 -37.60 -18.93 -8.44
N SER A 324 -38.59 -19.58 -9.03
CA SER A 324 -38.88 -19.54 -10.46
C SER A 324 -40.40 -19.45 -10.64
N GLU A 325 -40.83 -18.70 -11.66
CA GLU A 325 -42.25 -18.58 -12.03
C GLU A 325 -42.65 -19.63 -13.09
N SER A 326 -41.70 -20.46 -13.57
CA SER A 326 -41.99 -21.49 -14.56
C SER A 326 -42.79 -22.64 -13.96
N GLU A 327 -43.88 -23.02 -14.64
CA GLU A 327 -44.70 -24.19 -14.29
C GLU A 327 -43.93 -25.52 -14.34
N TYR A 328 -42.81 -25.56 -15.07
CA TYR A 328 -41.98 -26.76 -15.20
C TYR A 328 -41.02 -26.97 -14.04
N VAL A 329 -40.86 -25.99 -13.14
CA VAL A 329 -39.89 -26.07 -12.04
C VAL A 329 -40.57 -26.46 -10.75
N ARG A 330 -40.05 -27.52 -10.13
CA ARG A 330 -40.40 -27.88 -8.75
C ARG A 330 -39.19 -27.66 -7.84
N MET A 331 -39.30 -26.70 -6.94
CA MET A 331 -38.28 -26.48 -5.91
C MET A 331 -38.31 -27.62 -4.89
N LEU A 332 -37.16 -28.23 -4.65
CA LEU A 332 -36.96 -29.21 -3.56
C LEU A 332 -36.34 -28.56 -2.33
N LYS A 333 -35.43 -27.60 -2.55
CA LYS A 333 -34.81 -26.78 -1.52
C LYS A 333 -34.57 -25.38 -2.08
N GLY A 334 -35.51 -24.47 -1.80
CA GLY A 334 -35.49 -23.08 -2.26
C GLY A 334 -34.82 -22.12 -1.29
N ASP A 335 -34.61 -22.49 -0.02
CA ASP A 335 -34.06 -21.59 1.01
C ASP A 335 -32.77 -22.09 1.63
N LEU A 336 -31.84 -21.17 1.88
CA LEU A 336 -30.52 -21.42 2.47
C LEU A 336 -30.21 -20.40 3.57
N GLN A 337 -29.57 -20.86 4.64
CA GLN A 337 -28.97 -19.98 5.65
C GLN A 337 -27.51 -19.69 5.27
N LEU A 338 -27.11 -18.41 5.36
CA LEU A 338 -25.75 -17.96 5.04
C LEU A 338 -25.01 -17.42 6.27
N GLY A 339 -25.71 -16.78 7.21
CA GLY A 339 -25.12 -16.29 8.45
C GLY A 339 -24.65 -14.84 8.37
N ARG A 340 -23.35 -14.58 8.55
CA ARG A 340 -22.80 -13.21 8.54
C ARG A 340 -21.74 -13.05 7.47
N LEU A 341 -21.62 -11.85 6.92
CA LEU A 341 -20.56 -11.50 5.98
C LEU A 341 -19.98 -10.12 6.33
N SER A 342 -18.71 -10.11 6.71
CA SER A 342 -18.01 -8.85 7.02
C SER A 342 -17.82 -7.99 5.77
N ALA A 343 -17.72 -6.68 5.96
CA ALA A 343 -17.45 -5.73 4.89
C ALA A 343 -16.17 -6.07 4.12
N GLY A 344 -16.22 -5.97 2.79
CA GLY A 344 -15.09 -6.26 1.90
C GLY A 344 -14.74 -7.75 1.74
N LEU A 345 -15.57 -8.67 2.24
CA LEU A 345 -15.37 -10.11 2.06
C LEU A 345 -16.37 -10.71 1.08
N SER A 346 -15.89 -11.74 0.38
CA SER A 346 -16.63 -12.62 -0.52
C SER A 346 -16.82 -14.00 0.13
N SER A 347 -17.93 -14.66 -0.20
CA SER A 347 -18.17 -16.05 0.18
C SER A 347 -19.00 -16.77 -0.88
N THR A 348 -19.09 -18.10 -0.76
CA THR A 348 -20.08 -18.90 -1.48
C THR A 348 -21.10 -19.46 -0.51
N ASN A 349 -22.25 -19.87 -1.00
CA ASN A 349 -23.26 -20.54 -0.19
C ASN A 349 -22.76 -21.84 0.48
N ASN A 350 -21.70 -22.44 -0.05
CA ASN A 350 -21.13 -23.72 0.38
C ASN A 350 -19.75 -23.63 1.04
N SER A 351 -19.21 -22.42 1.21
CA SER A 351 -17.93 -22.20 1.88
C SER A 351 -18.10 -21.94 3.37
N ARG A 352 -17.20 -22.51 4.19
CA ARG A 352 -17.16 -22.26 5.64
C ARG A 352 -16.54 -20.90 5.98
N PHE A 353 -15.70 -20.37 5.11
CA PHE A 353 -14.90 -19.17 5.38
C PHE A 353 -15.04 -18.15 4.25
N ALA A 354 -15.24 -16.89 4.62
CA ALA A 354 -15.22 -15.76 3.69
C ALA A 354 -13.77 -15.30 3.43
N THR A 355 -13.49 -14.81 2.22
CA THR A 355 -12.15 -14.36 1.78
C THR A 355 -12.21 -12.99 1.12
N LYS A 356 -11.07 -12.33 0.94
CA LYS A 356 -11.01 -11.03 0.24
C LYS A 356 -11.21 -11.14 -1.28
N SER A 357 -11.02 -12.33 -1.85
CA SER A 357 -11.20 -12.60 -3.27
C SER A 357 -12.38 -13.51 -3.51
N LYS A 358 -13.00 -13.39 -4.69
CA LYS A 358 -14.05 -14.28 -5.18
C LYS A 358 -13.60 -15.74 -5.10
N GLN A 359 -14.52 -16.61 -4.65
CA GLN A 359 -14.32 -18.04 -4.55
C GLN A 359 -15.19 -18.75 -5.60
N ALA A 360 -14.66 -19.82 -6.20
CA ALA A 360 -15.46 -20.68 -7.06
C ALA A 360 -16.41 -21.54 -6.20
N VAL A 361 -17.65 -21.67 -6.65
CA VAL A 361 -18.62 -22.59 -6.05
C VAL A 361 -18.16 -24.03 -6.30
N ARG A 362 -17.88 -24.80 -5.24
CA ARG A 362 -17.46 -26.19 -5.36
C ARG A 362 -18.22 -27.12 -4.42
N GLY A 363 -18.80 -28.17 -4.97
CA GLY A 363 -19.49 -29.20 -4.21
C GLY A 363 -20.93 -28.86 -3.83
N GLU A 364 -21.56 -29.84 -3.21
CA GLU A 364 -23.02 -29.95 -3.09
C GLU A 364 -23.59 -29.41 -1.78
N ALA A 365 -22.74 -29.20 -0.77
CA ALA A 365 -23.17 -28.78 0.55
C ALA A 365 -23.90 -27.43 0.50
N ASN A 366 -25.00 -27.29 1.23
CA ASN A 366 -25.77 -26.04 1.34
C ASN A 366 -26.15 -25.37 0.00
N THR A 367 -26.52 -26.15 -1.02
CA THR A 367 -26.95 -25.66 -2.35
C THR A 367 -28.48 -25.70 -2.50
N PHE A 368 -29.00 -24.90 -3.42
CA PHE A 368 -30.40 -24.98 -3.82
C PHE A 368 -30.64 -26.26 -4.62
N ARG A 369 -31.86 -26.81 -4.55
CA ARG A 369 -32.24 -28.02 -5.27
C ARG A 369 -33.60 -27.86 -5.93
N PHE A 370 -33.70 -28.27 -7.19
CA PHE A 370 -34.95 -28.25 -7.95
C PHE A 370 -34.95 -29.38 -8.99
N ILE A 371 -36.11 -29.63 -9.58
CA ILE A 371 -36.29 -30.54 -10.72
C ILE A 371 -37.02 -29.76 -11.82
N VAL A 372 -36.63 -29.99 -13.07
CA VAL A 372 -37.41 -29.58 -14.26
C VAL A 372 -38.28 -30.76 -14.70
N SER A 373 -39.58 -30.54 -14.92
CA SER A 373 -40.51 -31.57 -15.38
C SER A 373 -40.08 -32.15 -16.74
N ASP A 374 -40.35 -33.43 -16.95
CA ASP A 374 -40.23 -34.13 -18.23
C ASP A 374 -41.13 -33.55 -19.34
N SER A 375 -42.20 -32.85 -18.96
CA SER A 375 -43.08 -32.13 -19.88
C SER A 375 -42.49 -30.82 -20.43
N ALA A 376 -41.36 -30.34 -19.88
CA ALA A 376 -40.72 -29.11 -20.33
C ALA A 376 -40.18 -29.28 -21.77
N PRO A 377 -40.60 -28.44 -22.73
CA PRO A 377 -40.06 -28.51 -24.09
C PRO A 377 -38.56 -28.25 -24.13
N ALA A 378 -37.85 -28.99 -25.00
CA ALA A 378 -36.43 -28.74 -25.26
C ALA A 378 -36.22 -27.31 -25.76
N GLY A 379 -35.18 -26.64 -25.25
CA GLY A 379 -34.89 -25.23 -25.55
C GLY A 379 -35.72 -24.22 -24.73
N SER A 380 -36.59 -24.67 -23.82
CA SER A 380 -37.31 -23.76 -22.92
C SER A 380 -36.35 -22.96 -22.06
N VAL A 381 -36.54 -21.64 -22.01
CA VAL A 381 -35.78 -20.72 -21.15
C VAL A 381 -36.55 -20.54 -19.84
N ILE A 382 -35.94 -20.93 -18.74
CA ILE A 382 -36.54 -20.93 -17.41
C ILE A 382 -35.97 -19.77 -16.60
N PRO A 383 -36.77 -18.78 -16.20
CA PRO A 383 -36.32 -17.66 -15.39
C PRO A 383 -36.20 -18.09 -13.92
N PHE A 384 -35.10 -17.67 -13.28
CA PHE A 384 -34.87 -17.81 -11.86
C PHE A 384 -34.57 -16.45 -11.24
N LYS A 385 -34.96 -16.32 -9.98
CA LYS A 385 -34.69 -15.15 -9.14
C LYS A 385 -34.06 -15.62 -7.84
N LEU A 386 -32.83 -15.18 -7.60
CA LEU A 386 -32.13 -15.34 -6.33
C LEU A 386 -32.28 -14.06 -5.51
N THR A 387 -32.76 -14.20 -4.29
CA THR A 387 -32.91 -13.09 -3.35
C THR A 387 -32.15 -13.40 -2.07
N ILE A 388 -31.26 -12.50 -1.65
CA ILE A 388 -30.59 -12.56 -0.35
C ILE A 388 -31.21 -11.49 0.55
N THR A 389 -31.62 -11.88 1.76
CA THR A 389 -32.16 -10.97 2.77
C THR A 389 -31.30 -10.99 4.04
N ASN A 390 -31.38 -9.96 4.87
CA ASN A 390 -30.79 -9.94 6.20
C ASN A 390 -31.86 -9.97 7.32
N ASP A 391 -31.41 -9.95 8.58
CA ASP A 391 -32.29 -9.93 9.76
C ASP A 391 -33.08 -8.63 9.95
N ARG A 392 -32.76 -7.57 9.19
CA ARG A 392 -33.46 -6.28 9.22
C ARG A 392 -34.45 -6.11 8.07
N GLY A 393 -34.60 -7.11 7.21
CA GLY A 393 -35.50 -7.06 6.05
C GLY A 393 -34.92 -6.37 4.81
N ASP A 394 -33.64 -5.97 4.84
CA ASP A 394 -32.94 -5.52 3.63
C ASP A 394 -32.80 -6.69 2.64
N SER A 395 -32.88 -6.40 1.34
CA SER A 395 -32.93 -7.42 0.30
C SER A 395 -32.10 -7.06 -0.93
N TRP A 396 -31.40 -8.05 -1.48
CA TRP A 396 -30.62 -7.97 -2.72
C TRP A 396 -31.05 -9.08 -3.67
N THR A 397 -31.29 -8.74 -4.93
CA THR A 397 -31.86 -9.66 -5.92
C THR A 397 -30.96 -9.78 -7.14
N HIS A 398 -30.88 -10.99 -7.69
CA HIS A 398 -30.27 -11.29 -8.98
C HIS A 398 -31.18 -12.23 -9.79
N ALA A 399 -31.47 -11.87 -11.03
CA ALA A 399 -32.25 -12.70 -11.96
C ALA A 399 -31.33 -13.33 -13.00
N PHE A 400 -31.60 -14.58 -13.35
CA PHE A 400 -30.85 -15.33 -14.36
C PHE A 400 -31.74 -16.37 -15.04
N GLU A 401 -31.26 -16.94 -16.14
CA GLU A 401 -32.01 -17.89 -16.96
C GLU A 401 -31.22 -19.17 -17.16
N LEU A 402 -31.93 -20.30 -17.22
CA LEU A 402 -31.35 -21.60 -17.57
C LEU A 402 -32.16 -22.24 -18.72
N THR A 403 -31.50 -22.99 -19.59
CA THR A 403 -32.14 -23.60 -20.77
C THR A 403 -32.29 -25.11 -20.61
N VAL A 404 -33.47 -25.63 -20.91
CA VAL A 404 -33.74 -27.08 -20.95
C VAL A 404 -33.10 -27.70 -22.19
N ARG A 405 -32.48 -28.88 -22.02
CA ARG A 405 -31.84 -29.63 -23.11
C ARG A 405 -32.79 -29.96 -24.25
#